data_AF-A0A0C3F7B1-F1
#
_entry.id   AF-A0A0C3F7B1-F1
#
_cell.length_a   1.000
_cell.length_b   1.000
_cell.length_c   1.000
_cell.angle_alpha   90.00
_cell.angle_beta   90.00
_cell.angle_gamma   90.00
#
_symmetry.space_group_name_H-M   'P 1'
#
loop_
_entity.id
_entity.type
_entity.pdbx_description
1 polymer ?
#
loop_
_entity_poly.entity_id
_entity_poly.type
_entity_poly.pdbx_seq_one_letter_code
_entity_poly.pdbx_strand_id
1 'polypeptide(L)'
;MDWKIWDVVYKNIPYTVEQKDAVCAVAQQRACDSWCATIGSTAIAINISVFESDDDFSNEDCQAFAQDQLNTLAFLYGDIESEPYRFLLRGPMVLHTLAAHYCAIKGAVKVPSLGNEDLLNNQAYGALAMSAAAVERALTLVAKGNITIEAIRESKTTRKKLVLEQCPDDVKGETNFSEKYWGQVTRDYGVSANELKDVSK
;
A
#
# COMPACT_ATOMS: atom_id res chain seq x y z
N MET A 1 20.73 1.86 8.71
CA MET A 1 19.81 2.52 9.64
C MET A 1 20.64 3.48 10.46
N ASP A 2 20.32 4.77 10.43
CA ASP A 2 21.07 5.80 11.14
C ASP A 2 20.68 5.76 12.64
N TRP A 3 21.65 5.57 13.52
CA TRP A 3 21.45 5.36 14.98
C TRP A 3 20.81 6.56 15.67
N LYS A 4 20.86 7.73 15.03
CA LYS A 4 20.22 8.99 15.44
C LYS A 4 18.69 8.93 15.56
N ILE A 5 18.04 7.92 14.97
CA ILE A 5 16.59 7.69 15.11
C ILE A 5 16.23 7.40 16.58
N TRP A 6 17.05 6.59 17.25
CA TRP A 6 16.81 6.20 18.64
C TRP A 6 16.82 7.41 19.56
N ASP A 7 17.82 8.27 19.44
CA ASP A 7 17.99 9.48 20.26
C ASP A 7 16.82 10.47 20.08
N VAL A 8 16.23 10.52 18.89
CA VAL A 8 15.09 11.38 18.61
C VAL A 8 13.77 10.81 19.18
N VAL A 9 13.58 9.50 19.09
CA VAL A 9 12.33 8.82 19.51
C VAL A 9 12.32 8.52 21.02
N TYR A 10 13.44 8.11 21.58
CA TYR A 10 13.60 7.64 22.96
C TYR A 10 14.58 8.52 23.74
N LYS A 11 14.33 9.84 23.73
CA LYS A 11 15.20 10.89 24.32
C LYS A 11 15.67 10.63 25.77
N ASN A 12 14.92 9.83 26.53
CA ASN A 12 15.16 9.59 27.95
C ASN A 12 15.73 8.18 28.26
N ILE A 13 16.05 7.38 27.24
CA ILE A 13 16.61 6.04 27.42
C ILE A 13 18.10 6.08 27.06
N PRO A 14 19.03 6.03 28.04
CA PRO A 14 20.47 6.06 27.77
C PRO A 14 20.90 4.73 27.15
N TYR A 15 20.87 4.66 25.83
CA TYR A 15 21.21 3.47 25.06
C TYR A 15 21.85 3.88 23.73
N THR A 16 22.94 3.20 23.35
CA THR A 16 23.65 3.43 22.09
C THR A 16 23.40 2.26 21.17
N VAL A 17 22.73 2.52 20.04
CA VAL A 17 22.40 1.48 19.06
C VAL A 17 23.64 1.09 18.26
N GLU A 18 24.00 -0.19 18.31
CA GLU A 18 25.09 -0.75 17.51
C GLU A 18 24.60 -1.33 16.17
N GLN A 19 25.51 -1.54 15.21
CA GLN A 19 25.16 -2.17 13.95
C GLN A 19 24.83 -3.66 14.18
N LYS A 20 23.63 -4.10 13.79
CA LYS A 20 23.02 -5.44 14.06
C LYS A 20 22.47 -5.64 15.48
N ASP A 21 22.25 -4.56 16.20
CA ASP A 21 21.57 -4.58 17.48
C ASP A 21 20.12 -5.11 17.36
N ALA A 22 19.62 -5.77 18.41
CA ALA A 22 18.23 -6.17 18.54
C ALA A 22 17.25 -5.00 18.31
N VAL A 23 17.65 -3.78 18.67
CA VAL A 23 16.87 -2.56 18.36
C VAL A 23 16.68 -2.36 16.85
N CYS A 24 17.70 -2.62 16.04
CA CYS A 24 17.60 -2.54 14.59
C CYS A 24 16.65 -3.62 14.03
N ALA A 25 16.71 -4.84 14.59
CA ALA A 25 15.80 -5.92 14.20
C ALA A 25 14.34 -5.58 14.53
N VAL A 26 14.07 -5.05 15.73
CA VAL A 26 12.72 -4.60 16.14
C VAL A 26 12.22 -3.46 15.27
N ALA A 27 13.07 -2.50 14.90
CA ALA A 27 12.69 -1.39 14.04
C ALA A 27 12.37 -1.85 12.61
N GLN A 28 13.17 -2.77 12.05
CA GLN A 28 12.88 -3.41 10.76
C GLN A 28 11.57 -4.19 10.82
N GLN A 29 11.37 -4.98 11.88
CA GLN A 29 10.15 -5.74 12.08
C GLN A 29 8.93 -4.82 12.13
N ARG A 30 8.98 -3.70 12.88
CA ARG A 30 7.88 -2.73 12.92
C ARG A 30 7.62 -2.09 11.55
N ALA A 31 8.66 -1.75 10.79
CA ALA A 31 8.49 -1.17 9.46
C ALA A 31 7.83 -2.17 8.48
N CYS A 32 8.33 -3.41 8.45
CA CYS A 32 7.83 -4.44 7.53
C CYS A 32 6.50 -5.06 7.97
N ASP A 33 6.43 -5.56 9.21
CA ASP A 33 5.30 -6.35 9.71
C ASP A 33 4.13 -5.48 10.18
N SER A 34 4.38 -4.23 10.57
CA SER A 34 3.31 -3.33 11.02
C SER A 34 2.93 -2.36 9.91
N TRP A 35 3.85 -1.51 9.44
CA TRP A 35 3.47 -0.41 8.56
C TRP A 35 3.13 -0.86 7.13
N CYS A 36 4.06 -1.53 6.44
CA CYS A 36 3.81 -2.02 5.08
C CYS A 36 2.66 -3.03 5.05
N ALA A 37 2.62 -3.95 6.01
CA ALA A 37 1.53 -4.92 6.13
C ALA A 37 0.17 -4.25 6.33
N THR A 38 0.09 -3.21 7.17
CA THR A 38 -1.17 -2.47 7.41
C THR A 38 -1.67 -1.80 6.14
N ILE A 39 -0.79 -1.14 5.37
CA ILE A 39 -1.17 -0.50 4.10
C ILE A 39 -1.66 -1.56 3.11
N GLY A 40 -0.90 -2.64 2.95
CA GLY A 40 -1.27 -3.74 2.05
C GLY A 40 -2.59 -4.41 2.43
N SER A 41 -2.86 -4.62 3.73
CA SER A 41 -4.14 -5.17 4.20
C SER A 41 -5.29 -4.17 4.07
N THR A 42 -5.01 -2.87 4.22
CA THR A 42 -6.04 -1.83 4.09
C THR A 42 -6.47 -1.68 2.63
N ALA A 43 -5.53 -1.70 1.68
CA ALA A 43 -5.84 -1.69 0.26
C ALA A 43 -6.73 -2.89 -0.14
N ILE A 44 -6.42 -4.08 0.39
CA ILE A 44 -7.27 -5.27 0.23
C ILE A 44 -8.68 -4.99 0.78
N ALA A 45 -8.79 -4.52 2.03
CA ALA A 45 -10.08 -4.23 2.65
C ALA A 45 -10.92 -3.19 1.89
N ILE A 46 -10.28 -2.17 1.32
CA ILE A 46 -10.94 -1.13 0.52
C ILE A 46 -11.48 -1.72 -0.78
N ASN A 47 -10.70 -2.48 -1.54
CA ASN A 47 -11.17 -3.13 -2.76
C ASN A 47 -12.37 -4.03 -2.49
N ILE A 48 -12.32 -4.76 -1.37
CA ILE A 48 -13.40 -5.64 -0.95
C ILE A 48 -14.65 -4.85 -0.61
N SER A 49 -14.53 -3.71 0.06
CA SER A 49 -15.68 -2.88 0.40
C SER A 49 -16.42 -2.36 -0.84
N VAL A 50 -15.72 -2.22 -1.97
CA VAL A 50 -16.37 -1.92 -3.26
C VAL A 50 -17.24 -3.10 -3.69
N PHE A 51 -16.73 -4.32 -3.63
CA PHE A 51 -17.51 -5.50 -4.04
C PHE A 51 -18.63 -5.86 -3.06
N GLU A 52 -18.46 -5.59 -1.77
CA GLU A 52 -19.53 -5.77 -0.77
C GLU A 52 -20.61 -4.70 -0.82
N SER A 53 -20.44 -3.64 -1.63
CA SER A 53 -21.47 -2.61 -1.79
C SER A 53 -22.67 -3.06 -2.60
N ASP A 54 -22.55 -4.21 -3.28
CA ASP A 54 -23.59 -4.82 -4.10
C ASP A 54 -23.58 -6.34 -3.87
N ASP A 55 -24.71 -6.85 -3.36
CA ASP A 55 -24.86 -8.26 -2.95
C ASP A 55 -24.82 -9.23 -4.14
N ASP A 56 -24.97 -8.73 -5.37
CA ASP A 56 -25.01 -9.53 -6.60
C ASP A 56 -23.62 -9.83 -7.18
N PHE A 57 -22.53 -9.28 -6.63
CA PHE A 57 -21.17 -9.59 -7.09
C PHE A 57 -20.81 -11.05 -6.82
N SER A 58 -20.66 -11.82 -7.90
CA SER A 58 -19.98 -13.13 -7.87
C SER A 58 -18.46 -12.96 -7.83
N ASN A 59 -17.73 -14.04 -7.51
CA ASN A 59 -16.27 -14.02 -7.62
C ASN A 59 -15.79 -13.73 -9.03
N GLU A 60 -16.51 -14.25 -10.02
CA GLU A 60 -16.23 -14.05 -11.43
C GLU A 60 -16.37 -12.57 -11.81
N ASP A 61 -17.39 -11.89 -11.28
CA ASP A 61 -17.58 -10.44 -11.47
C ASP A 61 -16.44 -9.64 -10.82
N CYS A 62 -16.00 -10.04 -9.64
CA CYS A 62 -14.87 -9.39 -8.96
C CYS A 62 -13.56 -9.55 -9.70
N GLN A 63 -13.30 -10.76 -10.22
CA GLN A 63 -12.13 -11.03 -11.05
C GLN A 63 -12.17 -10.21 -12.34
N ALA A 64 -13.33 -10.18 -13.02
CA ALA A 64 -13.52 -9.40 -14.24
C ALA A 64 -13.31 -7.90 -13.99
N PHE A 65 -13.90 -7.36 -12.92
CA PHE A 65 -13.69 -5.97 -12.51
C PHE A 65 -12.22 -5.69 -12.22
N ALA A 66 -11.56 -6.53 -11.42
CA ALA A 66 -10.15 -6.33 -11.07
C ALA A 66 -9.25 -6.36 -12.30
N GLN A 67 -9.52 -7.27 -13.25
CA GLN A 67 -8.79 -7.37 -14.49
C GLN A 67 -9.00 -6.14 -15.38
N ASP A 68 -10.23 -5.63 -15.48
CA ASP A 68 -10.54 -4.40 -16.22
C ASP A 68 -9.80 -3.19 -15.64
N GLN A 69 -9.84 -3.02 -14.32
CA GLN A 69 -9.12 -1.94 -13.63
C GLN A 69 -7.61 -2.01 -13.86
N LEU A 70 -7.02 -3.21 -13.85
CA LEU A 70 -5.59 -3.42 -14.11
C LEU A 70 -5.21 -3.16 -15.56
N ASN A 71 -6.03 -3.62 -16.52
CA ASN A 71 -5.76 -3.48 -17.95
C ASN A 71 -5.78 -2.02 -18.41
N THR A 72 -6.69 -1.23 -17.84
CA THR A 72 -6.90 0.18 -18.19
C THR A 72 -6.15 1.14 -17.27
N LEU A 73 -5.61 0.63 -16.16
CA LEU A 73 -5.12 1.42 -15.02
C LEU A 73 -6.16 2.40 -14.46
N ALA A 74 -7.46 2.14 -14.69
CA ALA A 74 -8.56 3.03 -14.30
C ALA A 74 -8.57 3.33 -12.79
N PHE A 75 -8.12 2.40 -11.95
CA PHE A 75 -8.07 2.56 -10.50
C PHE A 75 -7.19 3.72 -10.04
N LEU A 76 -6.28 4.22 -10.89
CA LEU A 76 -5.43 5.37 -10.59
C LEU A 76 -6.18 6.69 -10.75
N TYR A 77 -7.24 6.76 -11.55
CA TYR A 77 -7.85 8.01 -12.00
C TYR A 77 -9.07 8.39 -11.15
N GLY A 78 -9.18 9.67 -10.81
CA GLY A 78 -10.33 10.19 -10.06
C GLY A 78 -11.57 10.44 -10.93
N ASP A 79 -11.42 10.47 -12.25
CA ASP A 79 -12.51 10.63 -13.22
C ASP A 79 -12.22 9.75 -14.45
N ILE A 80 -13.11 8.78 -14.65
CA ILE A 80 -13.08 7.78 -15.73
C ILE A 80 -14.27 7.92 -16.69
N GLU A 81 -15.11 8.95 -16.53
CA GLU A 81 -16.33 9.12 -17.33
C GLU A 81 -16.06 9.56 -18.77
N SER A 82 -14.88 10.11 -19.03
CA SER A 82 -14.47 10.56 -20.36
C SER A 82 -12.99 10.29 -20.62
N GLU A 83 -12.66 9.94 -21.87
CA GLU A 83 -11.28 9.85 -22.33
C GLU A 83 -10.74 11.23 -22.80
N PRO A 84 -9.47 11.57 -22.48
CA PRO A 84 -8.57 10.81 -21.63
C PRO A 84 -8.99 10.90 -20.15
N TYR A 85 -8.81 9.81 -19.40
CA TYR A 85 -9.05 9.77 -17.96
C TYR A 85 -8.32 10.91 -17.24
N ARG A 86 -8.95 11.43 -16.19
CA ARG A 86 -8.47 12.63 -15.48
C ARG A 86 -8.15 12.34 -14.04
N PHE A 87 -7.37 13.25 -13.46
CA PHE A 87 -6.97 13.21 -12.05
C PHE A 87 -6.18 11.94 -11.71
N LEU A 88 -5.06 11.73 -12.40
CA LEU A 88 -4.14 10.64 -12.13
C LEU A 88 -3.71 10.60 -10.65
N LEU A 89 -3.62 9.38 -10.11
CA LEU A 89 -3.39 9.05 -8.70
C LEU A 89 -4.47 9.58 -7.73
N ARG A 90 -5.65 9.98 -8.22
CA ARG A 90 -6.79 10.40 -7.39
C ARG A 90 -7.95 9.41 -7.40
N GLY A 91 -7.72 8.18 -7.85
CA GLY A 91 -8.72 7.12 -7.78
C GLY A 91 -9.20 6.88 -6.34
N PRO A 92 -10.51 6.62 -6.11
CA PRO A 92 -11.07 6.50 -4.76
C PRO A 92 -10.35 5.46 -3.88
N MET A 93 -9.99 4.30 -4.45
CA MET A 93 -9.27 3.24 -3.71
C MET A 93 -7.87 3.70 -3.27
N VAL A 94 -7.18 4.48 -4.11
CA VAL A 94 -5.86 5.06 -3.80
C VAL A 94 -5.97 6.10 -2.70
N LEU A 95 -6.95 7.00 -2.79
CA LEU A 95 -7.17 8.04 -1.78
C LEU A 95 -7.58 7.48 -0.42
N HIS A 96 -8.43 6.46 -0.38
CA HIS A 96 -8.77 5.77 0.88
C HIS A 96 -7.55 5.07 1.49
N THR A 97 -6.71 4.43 0.67
CA THR A 97 -5.47 3.78 1.13
C THR A 97 -4.49 4.83 1.67
N LEU A 98 -4.38 5.98 1.01
CA LEU A 98 -3.56 7.10 1.47
C LEU A 98 -4.06 7.68 2.79
N ALA A 99 -5.38 7.80 2.97
CA ALA A 99 -5.98 8.25 4.22
C ALA A 99 -5.65 7.29 5.37
N ALA A 100 -5.70 5.98 5.13
CA ALA A 100 -5.30 4.96 6.10
C ALA A 100 -3.81 5.06 6.46
N HIS A 101 -2.94 5.26 5.46
CA HIS A 101 -1.53 5.53 5.68
C HIS A 101 -1.35 6.76 6.58
N TYR A 102 -2.02 7.88 6.29
CA TYR A 102 -1.96 9.10 7.09
C TYR A 102 -2.38 8.85 8.53
N CYS A 103 -3.47 8.13 8.76
CA CYS A 103 -3.93 7.75 10.10
C CYS A 103 -2.88 6.92 10.84
N ALA A 104 -2.21 5.98 10.17
CA ALA A 104 -1.18 5.13 10.78
C ALA A 104 0.07 5.90 11.21
N ILE A 105 0.42 6.97 10.51
CA ILE A 105 1.61 7.78 10.81
C ILE A 105 1.27 9.07 11.58
N LYS A 106 0.00 9.32 11.90
CA LYS A 106 -0.43 10.54 12.59
C LYS A 106 0.21 10.60 13.98
N GLY A 107 0.93 11.69 14.24
CA GLY A 107 1.69 11.87 15.49
C GLY A 107 3.08 11.25 15.49
N ALA A 108 3.54 10.69 14.36
CA ALA A 108 4.92 10.24 14.22
C ALA A 108 5.91 11.40 14.40
N VAL A 109 7.04 11.12 15.05
CA VAL A 109 8.09 12.10 15.30
C VAL A 109 8.93 12.27 14.04
N LYS A 110 9.10 13.52 13.58
CA LYS A 110 10.02 13.84 12.50
C LYS A 110 11.46 13.64 12.99
N VAL A 111 12.21 12.79 12.29
CA VAL A 111 13.62 12.53 12.57
C VAL A 111 14.45 13.27 11.51
N PRO A 112 15.11 14.40 11.84
CA PRO A 112 15.82 15.20 10.85
C PRO A 112 16.97 14.47 10.15
N SER A 113 17.57 13.47 10.80
CA SER A 113 18.67 12.68 10.23
C SER A 113 18.22 11.65 9.20
N LEU A 114 16.92 11.37 9.08
CA LEU A 114 16.39 10.33 8.19
C LEU A 114 16.12 10.81 6.75
N GLY A 115 16.27 12.10 6.46
CA GLY A 115 16.09 12.62 5.11
C GLY A 115 16.72 14.00 4.94
N ASN A 116 17.26 14.27 3.75
CA ASN A 116 17.54 15.64 3.32
C ASN A 116 16.22 16.39 3.05
N GLU A 117 16.29 17.71 2.88
CA GLU A 117 15.10 18.52 2.59
C GLU A 117 14.31 17.97 1.38
N ASP A 118 14.99 17.44 0.36
CA ASP A 118 14.34 16.85 -0.82
C ASP A 118 13.51 15.60 -0.50
N LEU A 119 14.04 14.69 0.33
CA LEU A 119 13.30 13.51 0.78
C LEU A 119 12.10 13.90 1.64
N LEU A 120 12.24 14.94 2.46
CA LEU A 120 11.16 15.47 3.28
C LEU A 120 10.07 16.15 2.43
N ASN A 121 10.46 16.85 1.37
CA ASN A 121 9.55 17.51 0.44
C ASN A 121 8.79 16.49 -0.45
N ASN A 122 9.34 15.30 -0.65
CA ASN A 122 8.75 14.26 -1.49
C ASN A 122 8.02 13.14 -0.72
N GLN A 123 7.88 13.25 0.61
CA GLN A 123 7.20 12.23 1.42
C GLN A 123 5.75 11.99 0.99
N ALA A 124 5.06 13.06 0.57
CA ALA A 124 3.69 12.96 0.08
C ALA A 124 3.60 12.12 -1.20
N TYR A 125 4.57 12.27 -2.12
CA TYR A 125 4.64 11.48 -3.34
C TYR A 125 4.95 10.01 -3.04
N GLY A 126 5.86 9.75 -2.09
CA GLY A 126 6.15 8.39 -1.65
C GLY A 126 4.94 7.70 -1.02
N ALA A 127 4.18 8.40 -0.17
CA ALA A 127 2.96 7.87 0.43
C ALA A 127 1.87 7.59 -0.62
N LEU A 128 1.70 8.50 -1.57
CA LEU A 128 0.75 8.34 -2.68
C LEU A 128 1.12 7.14 -3.57
N ALA A 129 2.40 7.03 -3.94
CA ALA A 129 2.91 5.95 -4.75
C ALA A 129 2.79 4.58 -4.06
N MET A 130 3.08 4.51 -2.76
CA MET A 130 2.89 3.30 -1.97
C MET A 130 1.41 2.90 -1.87
N SER A 131 0.51 3.88 -1.80
CA SER A 131 -0.94 3.63 -1.77
C SER A 131 -1.42 3.09 -3.12
N ALA A 132 -0.96 3.65 -4.24
CA ALA A 132 -1.26 3.15 -5.57
C ALA A 132 -0.76 1.71 -5.79
N ALA A 133 0.50 1.44 -5.43
CA ALA A 133 1.07 0.09 -5.54
C ALA A 133 0.35 -0.94 -4.65
N ALA A 134 -0.11 -0.53 -3.47
CA ALA A 134 -0.88 -1.41 -2.59
C ALA A 134 -2.26 -1.75 -3.17
N VAL A 135 -2.94 -0.79 -3.82
CA VAL A 135 -4.22 -1.02 -4.52
C VAL A 135 -4.02 -1.91 -5.73
N GLU A 136 -2.98 -1.66 -6.54
CA GLU A 136 -2.64 -2.52 -7.68
C GLU A 136 -2.43 -3.96 -7.23
N ARG A 137 -1.63 -4.17 -6.18
CA ARG A 137 -1.45 -5.50 -5.59
C ARG A 137 -2.76 -6.13 -5.16
N ALA A 138 -3.62 -5.38 -4.49
CA ALA A 138 -4.91 -5.90 -4.04
C ALA A 138 -5.78 -6.30 -5.23
N LEU A 139 -5.80 -5.54 -6.32
CA LEU A 139 -6.49 -5.91 -7.56
C LEU A 139 -5.85 -7.14 -8.22
N THR A 140 -4.52 -7.24 -8.26
CA THR A 140 -3.82 -8.42 -8.80
C THR A 140 -4.20 -9.69 -8.06
N LEU A 141 -4.28 -9.63 -6.72
CA LEU A 141 -4.67 -10.77 -5.89
C LEU A 141 -6.11 -11.21 -6.17
N VAL A 142 -7.01 -10.25 -6.41
CA VAL A 142 -8.41 -10.57 -6.78
C VAL A 142 -8.46 -11.15 -8.18
N ALA A 143 -7.84 -10.51 -9.17
CA ALA A 143 -7.85 -10.93 -10.57
C ALA A 143 -7.27 -12.35 -10.77
N LYS A 144 -6.22 -12.70 -10.04
CA LYS A 144 -5.63 -14.04 -10.05
C LYS A 144 -6.43 -15.08 -9.26
N GLY A 145 -7.45 -14.66 -8.50
CA GLY A 145 -8.18 -15.55 -7.59
C GLY A 145 -7.43 -15.93 -6.31
N ASN A 146 -6.31 -15.25 -5.99
CA ASN A 146 -5.60 -15.43 -4.72
C ASN A 146 -6.44 -15.02 -3.50
N ILE A 147 -7.42 -14.14 -3.72
CA ILE A 147 -8.42 -13.70 -2.75
C ILE A 147 -9.80 -13.78 -3.40
N THR A 148 -10.74 -14.46 -2.75
CA THR A 148 -12.16 -14.51 -3.15
C THR A 148 -13.05 -13.82 -2.13
N ILE A 149 -14.23 -13.36 -2.55
CA ILE A 149 -15.20 -12.70 -1.64
C ILE A 149 -15.60 -13.64 -0.51
N GLU A 150 -15.82 -14.92 -0.79
CA GLU A 150 -16.25 -15.88 0.23
C GLU A 150 -15.14 -16.14 1.24
N ALA A 151 -13.89 -16.27 0.79
CA ALA A 151 -12.74 -16.42 1.69
C ALA A 151 -12.64 -15.23 2.66
N ILE A 152 -12.96 -14.03 2.16
CA ILE A 152 -13.00 -12.84 3.01
C ILE A 152 -14.20 -12.86 3.96
N ARG A 153 -15.42 -13.10 3.45
CA ARG A 153 -16.64 -13.16 4.26
C ARG A 153 -16.47 -14.19 5.38
N GLU A 154 -15.86 -15.34 5.08
CA GLU A 154 -15.49 -16.35 6.07
C GLU A 154 -14.45 -15.82 7.06
N SER A 155 -13.39 -15.16 6.61
CA SER A 155 -12.36 -14.59 7.50
C SER A 155 -12.95 -13.57 8.48
N LYS A 156 -13.90 -12.74 8.03
CA LYS A 156 -14.62 -11.75 8.86
C LYS A 156 -15.51 -12.44 9.90
N THR A 157 -16.32 -13.41 9.48
CA THR A 157 -17.22 -14.16 10.38
C THR A 157 -16.45 -14.95 11.42
N THR A 158 -15.36 -15.62 11.00
CA THR A 158 -14.56 -16.48 11.88
C THR A 158 -13.49 -15.72 12.67
N ARG A 159 -13.25 -14.44 12.34
CA ARG A 159 -12.11 -13.63 12.81
C ARG A 159 -10.75 -14.31 12.60
N LYS A 160 -10.66 -15.21 11.62
CA LYS A 160 -9.40 -15.87 11.24
C LYS A 160 -8.63 -14.97 10.29
N LYS A 161 -7.32 -15.15 10.27
CA LYS A 161 -6.44 -14.50 9.29
C LYS A 161 -6.86 -14.93 7.88
N LEU A 162 -7.07 -13.96 6.99
CA LEU A 162 -7.24 -14.24 5.56
C LEU A 162 -5.99 -14.94 5.04
N VAL A 163 -6.17 -16.13 4.48
CA VAL A 163 -5.10 -16.90 3.85
C VAL A 163 -5.17 -16.61 2.36
N LEU A 164 -4.04 -16.18 1.79
CA LEU A 164 -3.91 -15.99 0.35
C LEU A 164 -3.68 -17.35 -0.28
N GLU A 165 -4.53 -17.73 -1.23
CA GLU A 165 -4.30 -18.93 -2.02
C GLU A 165 -3.14 -18.69 -2.99
N GLN A 166 -2.25 -19.65 -3.14
CA GLN A 166 -1.17 -19.59 -4.14
C GLN A 166 -1.61 -20.35 -5.38
N CYS A 167 -1.63 -19.66 -6.52
CA CYS A 167 -1.80 -20.31 -7.81
C CYS A 167 -0.53 -21.10 -8.16
N PRO A 168 -0.64 -22.16 -8.99
CA PRO A 168 0.51 -22.96 -9.41
C PRO A 168 1.66 -22.15 -10.02
N ASP A 169 1.31 -21.04 -10.68
CA ASP A 169 2.26 -20.16 -11.36
C ASP A 169 2.80 -19.03 -10.46
N ASP A 170 2.31 -18.89 -9.22
CA ASP A 170 2.77 -17.83 -8.32
C ASP A 170 4.18 -18.11 -7.80
N VAL A 171 5.04 -17.09 -7.89
CA VAL A 171 6.36 -17.18 -7.27
C VAL A 171 6.20 -17.05 -5.75
N LYS A 172 6.88 -17.91 -5.00
CA LYS A 172 6.86 -17.87 -3.52
C LYS A 172 7.19 -16.47 -3.00
N GLY A 173 6.19 -15.84 -2.37
CA GLY A 173 6.31 -14.52 -1.76
C GLY A 173 5.90 -13.34 -2.65
N GLU A 174 5.54 -13.57 -3.92
CA GLU A 174 5.01 -12.56 -4.85
C GLU A 174 3.71 -11.92 -4.34
N THR A 175 2.90 -12.72 -3.65
CA THR A 175 1.68 -12.25 -3.01
C THR A 175 1.97 -11.33 -1.81
N ASN A 176 3.20 -11.20 -1.31
CA ASN A 176 3.53 -10.28 -0.21
C ASN A 176 3.79 -8.86 -0.70
N PHE A 177 3.25 -7.87 0.01
CA PHE A 177 3.60 -6.47 -0.24
C PHE A 177 5.00 -6.18 0.33
N SER A 178 6.02 -6.40 -0.50
CA SER A 178 7.42 -6.32 -0.09
C SER A 178 8.27 -5.64 -1.15
N GLU A 179 9.39 -5.05 -0.71
CA GLU A 179 10.32 -4.32 -1.57
C GLU A 179 10.81 -5.17 -2.76
N LYS A 180 11.01 -6.47 -2.55
CA LYS A 180 11.49 -7.39 -3.59
C LYS A 180 10.55 -7.48 -4.80
N TYR A 181 9.23 -7.44 -4.58
CA TYR A 181 8.23 -7.66 -5.63
C TYR A 181 7.51 -6.38 -6.04
N TRP A 182 7.27 -5.46 -5.10
CA TRP A 182 6.46 -4.26 -5.30
C TRP A 182 7.26 -2.96 -5.18
N GLY A 183 8.56 -3.03 -4.86
CA GLY A 183 9.42 -1.85 -4.72
C GLY A 183 9.60 -1.10 -6.02
N GLN A 184 9.69 -1.80 -7.16
CA GLN A 184 9.83 -1.14 -8.47
C GLN A 184 8.55 -0.42 -8.87
N VAL A 185 7.40 -1.09 -8.82
CA VAL A 185 6.08 -0.50 -9.07
C VAL A 185 5.85 0.75 -8.20
N THR A 186 6.23 0.67 -6.92
CA THR A 186 6.14 1.83 -6.00
C THR A 186 7.04 2.99 -6.45
N ARG A 187 8.26 2.72 -6.93
CA ARG A 187 9.14 3.78 -7.46
C ARG A 187 8.59 4.39 -8.74
N ASP A 188 8.03 3.58 -9.63
CA ASP A 188 7.47 4.04 -10.91
C ASP A 188 6.30 5.00 -10.66
N TYR A 189 5.40 4.65 -9.73
CA TYR A 189 4.36 5.59 -9.28
C TYR A 189 4.92 6.83 -8.58
N GLY A 190 6.05 6.71 -7.88
CA GLY A 190 6.75 7.85 -7.27
C GLY A 190 7.25 8.84 -8.32
N VAL A 191 7.76 8.34 -9.45
CA VAL A 191 8.14 9.16 -10.61
C VAL A 191 6.91 9.86 -11.18
N SER A 192 5.84 9.12 -11.48
CA SER A 192 4.60 9.70 -12.02
C SER A 192 4.02 10.77 -11.08
N ALA A 193 4.00 10.51 -9.77
CA ALA A 193 3.49 11.45 -8.77
C ALA A 193 4.31 12.75 -8.73
N ASN A 194 5.62 12.66 -8.92
CA ASN A 194 6.51 13.82 -8.97
C ASN A 194 6.36 14.61 -10.28
N GLU A 195 6.05 13.95 -11.39
CA GLU A 195 5.82 14.55 -12.70
C GLU A 195 4.44 15.24 -12.82
N LEU A 196 3.50 14.98 -11.90
CA LEU A 196 2.22 15.70 -11.81
C LEU A 196 2.35 17.22 -11.53
N LYS A 197 3.57 17.72 -11.28
CA LYS A 197 3.86 19.11 -10.88
C LYS A 197 3.53 20.19 -11.94
N ASP A 198 3.03 19.84 -13.13
CA ASP A 198 2.93 20.79 -14.27
C ASP A 198 1.52 21.10 -14.82
N VAL A 199 0.44 20.90 -14.04
CA VAL A 199 -0.89 21.39 -14.47
C VAL A 199 -1.54 22.24 -13.38
N SER A 200 -0.94 23.40 -13.12
CA SER A 200 -1.62 24.53 -12.50
C SER A 200 -1.39 25.75 -13.38
N LYS A 201 -2.26 25.90 -14.38
CA LYS A 201 -2.53 27.15 -15.09
C LYS A 201 -4.02 27.43 -15.01
#